data_AF-A0A3D0C7Z3-F1
#
_entry.id   AF-A0A3D0C7Z3-F1
#
_cell.length_a   1.000
_cell.length_b   1.000
_cell.length_c   1.000
_cell.angle_alpha   90.00
_cell.angle_beta   90.00
_cell.angle_gamma   90.00
#
_symmetry.space_group_name_H-M   'P 1'
#
loop_
_entity.id
_entity.type
_entity.pdbx_description
1 polymer ?
#
loop_
_entity_poly.entity_id
_entity_poly.type
_entity_poly.pdbx_seq_one_letter_code
_entity_poly.pdbx_strand_id
1 'polypeptide(L)'
;AEMIEAFRFIPHWRLDDLMASFATPGGSVGPHIDNYDVFICQGSGKRRWRVGARGEHVQFAAHEALLHVEPFDAIIDEELEAGDIVYIPPGFPHEGITLETSMSFSIGFRANSAVSLLSAFADYLIDGEQGGQLLEDPNRQVVTHSGEVSNNDYASIKLQVQNLLDDETSFKKFTGQFLTAAKHELDILIPDEPFELSEVSNLLNSHAIKRLGGLRAFYFEDTIEQGLCYINGSELAFSAEIANGVKLLCDKVMLLPDDLIDWSHNAAFVELTTELLNQGYWYLAEAE
;
A
#
# COMPACT_ATOMS: atom_id res chain seq x y z
N ALA A 1 10.97 10.57 5.12
CA ALA A 1 10.97 9.11 4.85
C ALA A 1 11.45 8.31 6.05
N GLU A 2 12.51 8.72 6.76
CA GLU A 2 13.07 7.97 7.91
C GLU A 2 12.07 7.66 9.02
N MET A 3 11.14 8.55 9.33
CA MET A 3 10.12 8.32 10.35
C MET A 3 9.29 7.05 10.10
N ILE A 4 9.07 6.69 8.84
CA ILE A 4 8.32 5.49 8.44
C ILE A 4 9.10 4.21 8.81
N GLU A 5 10.43 4.27 8.88
CA GLU A 5 11.28 3.11 9.18
C GLU A 5 10.97 2.51 10.56
N ALA A 6 10.56 3.34 11.53
CA ALA A 6 10.16 2.87 12.86
C ALA A 6 8.86 2.03 12.84
N PHE A 7 8.04 2.12 11.79
CA PHE A 7 6.74 1.45 11.67
C PHE A 7 6.77 0.16 10.83
N ARG A 8 7.97 -0.25 10.38
CA ARG A 8 8.16 -1.44 9.53
C ARG A 8 7.92 -2.78 10.23
N PHE A 9 7.61 -2.76 11.52
CA PHE A 9 7.07 -3.93 12.22
C PHE A 9 5.66 -4.31 11.71
N ILE A 10 4.98 -3.41 11.00
CA ILE A 10 3.76 -3.71 10.24
C ILE A 10 4.15 -3.92 8.76
N PRO A 11 3.60 -4.96 8.08
CA PRO A 11 3.92 -5.21 6.68
C PRO A 11 3.71 -3.99 5.79
N HIS A 12 4.66 -3.70 4.91
CA HIS A 12 4.65 -2.52 4.05
C HIS A 12 3.46 -2.43 3.10
N TRP A 13 2.89 -3.57 2.74
CA TRP A 13 1.67 -3.57 1.96
C TRP A 13 0.50 -2.99 2.75
N ARG A 14 0.54 -2.91 4.09
CA ARG A 14 -0.47 -2.21 4.89
C ARG A 14 -0.17 -0.73 5.06
N LEU A 15 1.07 -0.27 4.92
CA LEU A 15 1.37 1.15 5.00
C LEU A 15 0.72 1.90 3.84
N ASP A 16 0.19 3.10 4.11
CA ASP A 16 -0.39 3.97 3.09
C ASP A 16 0.51 5.18 2.82
N ASP A 17 0.53 6.13 3.74
CA ASP A 17 1.24 7.39 3.59
C ASP A 17 1.67 7.99 4.95
N LEU A 18 2.35 9.14 4.87
CA LEU A 18 2.64 10.01 6.00
C LEU A 18 2.08 11.39 5.69
N MET A 19 1.02 11.76 6.40
CA MET A 19 0.41 13.08 6.31
C MET A 19 0.99 13.99 7.40
N ALA A 20 1.50 15.15 7.01
CA ALA A 20 1.90 16.20 7.95
C ALA A 20 0.80 17.25 8.08
N SER A 21 0.44 17.62 9.30
CA SER A 21 -0.52 18.71 9.57
C SER A 21 0.14 19.82 10.38
N PHE A 22 -0.14 21.07 9.99
CA PHE A 22 0.24 22.27 10.73
C PHE A 22 -1.02 23.00 11.17
N ALA A 23 -1.06 23.47 12.40
CA ALA A 23 -2.21 24.21 12.92
C ALA A 23 -1.78 25.23 13.99
N THR A 24 -2.56 26.31 14.10
CA THR A 24 -2.47 27.32 15.17
C THR A 24 -3.43 26.98 16.32
N PRO A 25 -3.33 27.63 17.50
CA PRO A 25 -4.23 27.37 18.62
C PRO A 25 -5.72 27.41 18.23
N GLY A 26 -6.48 26.42 18.71
CA GLY A 26 -7.89 26.19 18.36
C GLY A 26 -8.12 25.45 17.04
N GLY A 27 -7.06 25.19 16.25
CA GLY A 27 -7.17 24.44 15.00
C GLY A 27 -7.54 22.98 15.22
N SER A 28 -8.55 22.51 14.49
CA SER A 28 -9.03 21.12 14.49
C SER A 28 -9.71 20.80 13.16
N VAL A 29 -9.70 19.52 12.78
CA VAL A 29 -10.55 19.00 11.68
C VAL A 29 -11.94 18.59 12.18
N GLY A 30 -12.17 18.67 13.49
CA GLY A 30 -13.39 18.21 14.15
C GLY A 30 -13.36 16.70 14.48
N PRO A 31 -14.34 16.22 15.25
CA PRO A 31 -14.49 14.81 15.58
C PRO A 31 -14.86 13.99 14.33
N HIS A 32 -14.10 12.94 14.05
CA HIS A 32 -14.29 12.08 12.88
C HIS A 32 -13.90 10.63 13.19
N ILE A 33 -14.20 9.71 12.26
CA ILE A 33 -13.79 8.31 12.31
C ILE A 33 -13.03 7.98 11.04
N ASP A 34 -11.85 7.37 11.21
CA ASP A 34 -11.11 6.76 10.13
C ASP A 34 -11.39 5.27 10.03
N ASN A 35 -11.39 4.76 8.80
CA ASN A 35 -11.54 3.33 8.49
C ASN A 35 -10.19 2.62 8.34
N TYR A 36 -9.14 3.18 8.93
CA TYR A 36 -7.79 2.65 8.90
C TYR A 36 -7.07 2.82 10.23
N ASP A 37 -6.01 2.05 10.40
CA ASP A 37 -5.07 2.23 11.51
C ASP A 37 -4.23 3.49 11.29
N VAL A 38 -4.04 4.30 12.33
CA VAL A 38 -3.18 5.48 12.27
C VAL A 38 -2.35 5.64 13.53
N PHE A 39 -1.07 5.98 13.35
CA PHE A 39 -0.23 6.48 14.43
C PHE A 39 -0.08 7.99 14.26
N ILE A 40 -0.54 8.75 15.24
CA ILE A 40 -0.38 10.20 15.25
C ILE A 40 0.79 10.53 16.16
N CYS A 41 1.87 10.95 15.53
CA CYS A 41 3.09 11.35 16.20
C CYS A 41 3.11 12.87 16.34
N GLN A 42 3.21 13.34 17.57
CA GLN A 42 3.25 14.77 17.85
C GLN A 42 4.66 15.31 17.56
N GLY A 43 4.74 16.29 16.67
CA GLY A 43 5.94 17.06 16.36
C GLY A 43 6.04 18.28 17.27
N SER A 44 6.43 19.43 16.72
CA SER A 44 6.50 20.68 17.48
C SER A 44 5.14 21.12 18.04
N GLY A 45 5.16 21.89 19.14
CA GLY A 45 3.95 22.38 19.80
C GLY A 45 3.18 21.28 20.55
N LYS A 46 1.93 21.55 20.90
CA LYS A 46 1.08 20.65 21.69
C LYS A 46 -0.33 20.55 21.12
N ARG A 47 -0.91 19.35 21.19
CA ARG A 47 -2.30 19.09 20.82
C ARG A 47 -2.97 18.22 21.86
N ARG A 48 -4.23 18.53 22.18
CA ARG A 48 -5.08 17.68 22.99
C ARG A 48 -5.80 16.69 22.09
N TRP A 49 -5.59 15.41 22.32
CA TRP A 49 -6.21 14.33 21.58
C TRP A 49 -7.28 13.65 22.42
N ARG A 50 -8.49 13.60 21.87
CA ARG A 50 -9.62 12.86 22.42
C ARG A 50 -9.90 11.67 21.52
N VAL A 51 -10.01 10.48 22.10
CA VAL A 51 -10.40 9.24 21.38
C VAL A 51 -11.56 8.61 22.15
N GLY A 52 -12.68 8.35 21.48
CA GLY A 52 -13.85 7.69 22.05
C GLY A 52 -13.86 6.18 21.81
N ALA A 53 -14.82 5.48 22.40
CA ALA A 53 -14.97 4.05 22.18
C ALA A 53 -15.54 3.74 20.79
N ARG A 54 -15.09 2.63 20.18
CA ARG A 54 -15.71 2.09 18.97
C ARG A 54 -17.18 1.74 19.22
N GLY A 55 -18.06 2.12 18.31
CA GLY A 55 -19.49 1.88 18.44
C GLY A 55 -20.29 2.54 17.32
N GLU A 56 -21.61 2.58 17.50
CA GLU A 56 -22.48 3.36 16.63
C GLU A 56 -22.38 4.83 16.99
N HIS A 57 -21.91 5.63 16.03
CA HIS A 57 -21.80 7.08 16.15
C HIS A 57 -22.60 7.72 15.03
N VAL A 58 -23.31 8.80 15.34
CA VAL A 58 -24.05 9.58 14.34
C VAL A 58 -23.03 10.29 13.46
N GLN A 59 -22.92 9.86 12.21
CA GLN A 59 -22.03 10.43 11.22
C GLN A 59 -22.75 11.50 10.38
N PHE A 60 -22.06 12.60 10.08
CA PHE A 60 -22.55 13.66 9.21
C PHE A 60 -21.41 14.25 8.38
N ALA A 61 -21.72 14.74 7.19
CA ALA A 61 -20.74 15.43 6.35
C ALA A 61 -20.91 16.94 6.49
N ALA A 62 -20.10 17.59 7.35
CA ALA A 62 -20.01 19.05 7.35
C ALA A 62 -19.14 19.58 6.20
N HIS A 63 -18.30 18.72 5.62
CA HIS A 63 -17.47 19.02 4.46
C HIS A 63 -17.35 17.76 3.57
N GLU A 64 -17.26 17.90 2.26
CA GLU A 64 -17.20 16.76 1.32
C GLU A 64 -15.95 15.88 1.53
N ALA A 65 -14.87 16.49 2.02
CA ALA A 65 -13.59 15.82 2.23
C ALA A 65 -13.49 15.02 3.53
N LEU A 66 -14.42 15.18 4.48
CA LEU A 66 -14.32 14.53 5.79
C LEU A 66 -15.70 14.18 6.36
N LEU A 67 -15.84 12.94 6.80
CA LEU A 67 -17.03 12.45 7.47
C LEU A 67 -16.88 12.63 8.99
N HIS A 68 -17.64 13.56 9.55
CA HIS A 68 -17.62 13.89 10.97
C HIS A 68 -18.53 12.96 11.76
N VAL A 69 -18.34 12.97 13.09
CA VAL A 69 -19.25 12.37 14.05
C VAL A 69 -19.73 13.40 15.05
N GLU A 70 -20.89 13.16 15.67
CA GLU A 70 -21.34 13.95 16.81
C GLU A 70 -20.34 13.86 17.99
N PRO A 71 -20.38 14.82 18.94
CA PRO A 71 -19.54 14.77 20.12
C PRO A 71 -19.66 13.43 20.86
N PHE A 72 -18.52 12.89 21.28
CA PHE A 72 -18.43 11.60 21.95
C PHE A 72 -17.77 11.73 23.33
N ASP A 73 -18.05 10.74 24.19
CA ASP A 73 -17.32 10.55 25.43
C ASP A 73 -15.96 9.90 25.15
N ALA A 74 -14.91 10.55 25.64
CA ALA A 74 -13.54 10.16 25.36
C ALA A 74 -13.06 9.10 26.37
N ILE A 75 -12.49 8.01 25.86
CA ILE A 75 -11.77 6.99 26.63
C ILE A 75 -10.28 7.33 26.76
N ILE A 76 -9.75 8.19 25.89
CA ILE A 76 -8.44 8.83 25.97
C ILE A 76 -8.67 10.33 25.80
N ASP A 77 -8.13 11.15 26.70
CA ASP A 77 -8.21 12.61 26.62
C ASP A 77 -6.91 13.20 27.19
N GLU A 78 -5.90 13.32 26.32
CA GLU A 78 -4.52 13.60 26.72
C GLU A 78 -3.92 14.75 25.92
N GLU A 79 -3.04 15.52 26.55
CA GLU A 79 -2.21 16.52 25.87
C GLU A 79 -0.92 15.84 25.42
N LEU A 80 -0.69 15.78 24.10
CA LEU A 80 0.53 15.23 23.53
C LEU A 80 1.59 16.32 23.38
N GLU A 81 2.81 16.00 23.78
CA GLU A 81 4.03 16.78 23.59
C GLU A 81 4.90 16.18 22.47
N ALA A 82 5.95 16.90 22.07
CA ALA A 82 6.84 16.46 21.00
C ALA A 82 7.48 15.10 21.34
N GLY A 83 7.27 14.11 20.46
CA GLY A 83 7.73 12.74 20.64
C GLY A 83 6.66 11.75 21.13
N ASP A 84 5.54 12.25 21.65
CA ASP A 84 4.41 11.39 22.03
C ASP A 84 3.69 10.84 20.80
N ILE A 85 3.14 9.64 20.94
CA ILE A 85 2.43 8.93 19.88
C ILE A 85 1.12 8.39 20.43
N VAL A 86 0.03 8.67 19.73
CA VAL A 86 -1.26 7.99 19.94
C VAL A 86 -1.56 7.08 18.75
N TYR A 87 -1.85 5.81 19.04
CA TYR A 87 -2.34 4.86 18.05
C TYR A 87 -3.86 4.76 18.12
N ILE A 88 -4.51 4.86 16.97
CA ILE A 88 -5.96 4.83 16.84
C ILE A 88 -6.34 3.73 15.83
N PRO A 89 -7.00 2.64 16.27
CA PRO A 89 -7.50 1.62 15.35
C PRO A 89 -8.70 2.10 14.52
N PRO A 90 -9.05 1.39 13.44
CA PRO A 90 -10.23 1.70 12.63
C PRO A 90 -11.53 1.73 13.46
N GLY A 91 -12.38 2.72 13.21
CA GLY A 91 -13.70 2.83 13.82
C GLY A 91 -13.75 3.50 15.19
N PHE A 92 -12.63 4.03 15.69
CA PHE A 92 -12.59 4.81 16.93
C PHE A 92 -12.72 6.31 16.61
N PRO A 93 -13.76 7.00 17.13
CA PRO A 93 -13.91 8.42 16.87
C PRO A 93 -12.81 9.20 17.58
N HIS A 94 -12.26 10.20 16.93
CA HIS A 94 -11.17 10.98 17.48
C HIS A 94 -11.21 12.45 17.05
N GLU A 95 -10.61 13.30 17.88
CA GLU A 95 -10.55 14.75 17.71
C GLU A 95 -9.23 15.27 18.26
N GLY A 96 -8.49 16.00 17.43
CA GLY A 96 -7.26 16.70 17.82
C GLY A 96 -7.49 18.20 17.84
N ILE A 97 -7.25 18.84 18.99
CA ILE A 97 -7.37 20.29 19.16
C ILE A 97 -5.99 20.87 19.45
N THR A 98 -5.54 21.79 18.59
CA THR A 98 -4.25 22.44 18.76
C THR A 98 -4.25 23.42 19.93
N LEU A 99 -3.31 23.26 20.86
CA LEU A 99 -3.16 24.13 22.04
C LEU A 99 -2.13 25.24 21.78
N GLU A 100 -1.04 24.89 21.11
CA GLU A 100 0.05 25.78 20.69
C GLU A 100 0.31 25.54 19.21
N THR A 101 0.85 26.52 18.48
CA THR A 101 1.22 26.31 17.07
C THR A 101 2.04 25.03 16.91
N SER A 102 1.47 24.04 16.21
CA SER A 102 1.92 22.65 16.28
C SER A 102 2.04 22.00 14.92
N MET A 103 2.90 20.99 14.85
CA MET A 103 2.95 20.03 13.76
C MET A 103 2.65 18.61 14.26
N SER A 104 1.87 17.83 13.53
CA SER A 104 1.66 16.40 13.80
C SER A 104 1.85 15.60 12.52
N PHE A 105 2.36 14.38 12.66
CA PHE A 105 2.58 13.45 11.56
C PHE A 105 1.69 12.22 11.76
N SER A 106 0.78 11.98 10.82
CA SER A 106 -0.11 10.83 10.82
C SER A 106 0.46 9.77 9.89
N ILE A 107 0.88 8.64 10.44
CA ILE A 107 1.31 7.47 9.68
C ILE A 107 0.07 6.61 9.46
N GLY A 108 -0.50 6.72 8.26
CA GLY A 108 -1.70 6.01 7.85
C GLY A 108 -1.39 4.62 7.34
N PHE A 109 -2.27 3.67 7.65
CA PHE A 109 -2.28 2.36 7.05
C PHE A 109 -3.49 2.21 6.14
N ARG A 110 -3.46 1.29 5.20
CA ARG A 110 -4.60 1.01 4.33
C ARG A 110 -5.39 -0.17 4.84
N ALA A 111 -6.70 -0.06 4.70
CA ALA A 111 -7.64 -1.16 4.67
C ALA A 111 -8.57 -0.95 3.48
N ASN A 112 -8.66 -1.94 2.59
CA ASN A 112 -9.64 -1.93 1.51
C ASN A 112 -10.84 -2.74 1.94
N SER A 113 -12.04 -2.23 1.67
CA SER A 113 -13.26 -3.02 1.85
C SER A 113 -13.27 -4.20 0.87
N ALA A 114 -13.93 -5.30 1.24
CA ALA A 114 -14.05 -6.46 0.35
C ALA A 114 -14.72 -6.11 -0.99
N VAL A 115 -15.69 -5.18 -1.00
CA VAL A 115 -16.35 -4.73 -2.23
C VAL A 115 -15.43 -3.88 -3.10
N SER A 116 -14.59 -3.03 -2.50
CA SER A 116 -13.58 -2.26 -3.25
C SER A 116 -12.54 -3.17 -3.90
N LEU A 117 -12.09 -4.21 -3.19
CA LEU A 117 -11.18 -5.22 -3.75
C LEU A 117 -11.84 -6.00 -4.88
N LEU A 118 -13.09 -6.44 -4.71
CA LEU A 118 -13.84 -7.13 -5.75
C LEU A 118 -14.03 -6.25 -6.99
N SER A 119 -14.34 -4.96 -6.81
CA SER A 119 -14.46 -4.01 -7.92
C SER A 119 -13.15 -3.87 -8.68
N ALA A 120 -12.03 -3.64 -7.97
CA ALA A 120 -10.72 -3.52 -8.59
C ALA A 120 -10.30 -4.82 -9.31
N PHE A 121 -10.64 -5.98 -8.77
CA PHE A 121 -10.39 -7.26 -9.44
C PHE A 121 -11.25 -7.43 -10.70
N ALA A 122 -12.52 -6.99 -10.66
CA ALA A 122 -13.37 -6.99 -11.85
C ALA A 122 -12.79 -6.08 -12.94
N ASP A 123 -12.36 -4.87 -12.59
CA ASP A 123 -11.70 -3.94 -13.53
C ASP A 123 -10.44 -4.57 -14.13
N TYR A 124 -9.59 -5.20 -13.30
CA TYR A 124 -8.41 -5.93 -13.77
C TYR A 124 -8.75 -7.03 -14.79
N LEU A 125 -9.77 -7.84 -14.52
CA LEU A 125 -10.20 -8.90 -15.45
C LEU A 125 -10.74 -8.31 -16.75
N ILE A 126 -11.51 -7.22 -16.68
CA ILE A 126 -12.06 -6.53 -17.86
C ILE A 126 -10.95 -5.98 -18.74
N ASP A 127 -9.99 -5.26 -18.14
CA ASP A 127 -8.84 -4.68 -18.85
C ASP A 127 -7.95 -5.75 -19.49
N GLY A 128 -7.84 -6.93 -18.83
CA GLY A 128 -7.13 -8.09 -19.36
C GLY A 128 -7.92 -8.95 -20.35
N GLU A 129 -9.17 -8.59 -20.67
CA GLU A 129 -10.12 -9.40 -21.45
C GLU A 129 -10.28 -10.85 -20.91
N GLN A 130 -10.17 -11.02 -19.60
CA GLN A 130 -10.28 -12.28 -18.88
C GLN A 130 -11.71 -12.53 -18.38
N GLY A 131 -12.03 -13.78 -18.01
CA GLY A 131 -13.33 -14.12 -17.42
C GLY A 131 -14.53 -14.13 -18.38
N GLY A 132 -14.31 -14.07 -19.71
CA GLY A 132 -15.36 -14.03 -20.72
C GLY A 132 -16.12 -15.34 -20.97
N GLN A 133 -15.94 -16.38 -20.14
CA GLN A 133 -16.64 -17.65 -20.27
C GLN A 133 -18.14 -17.47 -20.02
N LEU A 134 -18.97 -17.91 -20.95
CA LEU A 134 -20.43 -17.84 -20.84
C LEU A 134 -20.99 -19.02 -20.04
N LEU A 135 -22.16 -18.83 -19.45
CA LEU A 135 -22.91 -19.93 -18.84
C LEU A 135 -23.39 -20.88 -19.95
N GLU A 136 -23.06 -22.16 -19.83
CA GLU A 136 -23.49 -23.21 -20.75
C GLU A 136 -24.32 -24.27 -20.00
N ASP A 137 -25.42 -24.69 -20.61
CA ASP A 137 -26.35 -25.67 -20.03
C ASP A 137 -26.83 -26.73 -21.05
N PRO A 138 -25.89 -27.48 -21.66
CA PRO A 138 -26.21 -28.43 -22.74
C PRO A 138 -27.20 -29.53 -22.36
N ASN A 139 -27.38 -29.78 -21.05
CA ASN A 139 -28.29 -30.78 -20.51
C ASN A 139 -29.60 -30.18 -19.94
N ARG A 140 -29.96 -28.93 -20.28
CA ARG A 140 -31.19 -28.28 -19.79
C ARG A 140 -32.42 -29.11 -20.11
N GLN A 141 -33.21 -29.38 -19.07
CA GLN A 141 -34.49 -30.06 -19.20
C GLN A 141 -35.60 -29.05 -19.50
N VAL A 142 -36.67 -29.52 -20.15
CA VAL A 142 -37.87 -28.70 -20.40
C VAL A 142 -38.51 -28.29 -19.06
N VAL A 143 -38.79 -27.00 -18.91
CA VAL A 143 -39.42 -26.45 -17.70
C VAL A 143 -40.91 -26.15 -17.93
N THR A 144 -41.70 -26.22 -16.85
CA THR A 144 -43.13 -25.85 -16.87
C THR A 144 -43.39 -24.42 -16.38
N HIS A 145 -42.48 -23.84 -15.59
CA HIS A 145 -42.59 -22.47 -15.07
C HIS A 145 -41.44 -21.61 -15.62
N SER A 146 -41.69 -20.85 -16.70
CA SER A 146 -40.64 -20.08 -17.39
C SER A 146 -40.09 -18.88 -16.60
N GLY A 147 -40.73 -18.47 -15.51
CA GLY A 147 -40.26 -17.40 -14.63
C GLY A 147 -39.44 -17.90 -13.43
N GLU A 148 -39.29 -19.22 -13.27
CA GLU A 148 -38.53 -19.80 -12.16
C GLU A 148 -37.03 -19.76 -12.46
N VAL A 149 -36.26 -19.11 -11.59
CA VAL A 149 -34.82 -19.31 -11.50
C VAL A 149 -34.62 -20.48 -10.54
N SER A 150 -34.28 -21.65 -11.07
CA SER A 150 -34.13 -22.83 -10.22
C SER A 150 -32.92 -22.67 -9.28
N ASN A 151 -32.89 -23.45 -8.20
CA ASN A 151 -31.72 -23.46 -7.31
C ASN A 151 -30.44 -23.88 -8.04
N ASN A 152 -30.54 -24.72 -9.08
CA ASN A 152 -29.41 -25.10 -9.91
C ASN A 152 -28.93 -23.91 -10.75
N ASP A 153 -29.84 -23.13 -11.34
CA ASP A 153 -29.50 -21.94 -12.12
C ASP A 153 -28.78 -20.89 -11.27
N TYR A 154 -29.34 -20.61 -10.08
CA TYR A 154 -28.71 -19.72 -9.11
C TYR A 154 -27.31 -20.20 -8.72
N ALA A 155 -27.15 -21.50 -8.43
CA ALA A 155 -25.87 -22.09 -8.07
C ALA A 155 -24.85 -21.98 -9.22
N SER A 156 -25.26 -22.23 -10.46
CA SER A 156 -24.39 -22.11 -11.63
C SER A 156 -23.94 -20.67 -11.90
N ILE A 157 -24.84 -19.69 -11.76
CA ILE A 157 -24.48 -18.26 -11.87
C ILE A 157 -23.50 -17.87 -10.78
N LYS A 158 -23.74 -18.28 -9.53
CA LYS A 158 -22.82 -18.02 -8.42
C LYS A 158 -21.46 -18.65 -8.66
N LEU A 159 -21.43 -19.92 -9.11
CA LEU A 159 -20.20 -20.64 -9.39
C LEU A 159 -19.38 -19.97 -10.49
N GLN A 160 -20.03 -19.41 -11.52
CA GLN A 160 -19.33 -18.67 -12.58
C GLN A 160 -18.50 -17.51 -12.01
N VAL A 161 -19.05 -16.75 -11.06
CA VAL A 161 -18.33 -15.66 -10.38
C VAL A 161 -17.26 -16.21 -9.43
N GLN A 162 -17.56 -17.30 -8.71
CA GLN A 162 -16.59 -17.94 -7.80
C GLN A 162 -15.35 -18.45 -8.56
N ASN A 163 -15.53 -19.03 -9.74
CA ASN A 163 -14.42 -19.51 -10.57
C ASN A 163 -13.42 -18.41 -10.94
N LEU A 164 -13.87 -17.15 -11.05
CA LEU A 164 -12.97 -16.01 -11.27
C LEU A 164 -12.07 -15.75 -10.05
N LEU A 165 -12.62 -15.92 -8.85
CA LEU A 165 -11.89 -15.75 -7.58
C LEU A 165 -10.97 -16.93 -7.27
N ASP A 166 -11.37 -18.14 -7.70
CA ASP A 166 -10.61 -19.37 -7.49
C ASP A 166 -9.43 -19.53 -8.48
N ASP A 167 -9.31 -18.66 -9.49
CA ASP A 167 -8.11 -18.56 -10.33
C ASP A 167 -6.97 -17.88 -9.57
N GLU A 168 -6.25 -18.69 -8.78
CA GLU A 168 -5.10 -18.27 -7.97
C GLU A 168 -4.02 -17.53 -8.76
N THR A 169 -3.82 -17.85 -10.04
CA THR A 169 -2.78 -17.21 -10.85
C THR A 169 -3.17 -15.77 -11.17
N SER A 170 -4.40 -15.58 -11.68
CA SER A 170 -4.92 -14.26 -12.01
C SER A 170 -5.12 -13.41 -10.76
N PHE A 171 -5.66 -13.98 -9.67
CA PHE A 171 -5.91 -13.25 -8.44
C PHE A 171 -4.61 -12.83 -7.73
N LYS A 172 -3.57 -13.67 -7.75
CA LYS A 172 -2.25 -13.32 -7.20
C LYS A 172 -1.58 -12.21 -8.00
N LYS A 173 -1.61 -12.29 -9.33
CA LYS A 173 -1.07 -11.26 -10.21
C LYS A 173 -1.78 -9.92 -9.99
N PHE A 174 -3.12 -9.93 -9.97
CA PHE A 174 -3.93 -8.78 -9.58
C PHE A 174 -3.48 -8.22 -8.23
N THR A 175 -3.35 -9.08 -7.21
CA THR A 175 -2.98 -8.65 -5.86
C THR A 175 -1.61 -7.98 -5.85
N GLY A 176 -0.60 -8.54 -6.53
CA GLY A 176 0.73 -7.94 -6.61
C GLY A 176 0.71 -6.54 -7.26
N GLN A 177 -0.01 -6.41 -8.38
CA GLN A 177 -0.16 -5.13 -9.09
C GLN A 177 -0.96 -4.12 -8.26
N PHE A 178 -2.13 -4.50 -7.77
CA PHE A 178 -2.99 -3.66 -6.97
C PHE A 178 -2.30 -3.17 -5.68
N LEU A 179 -1.55 -4.05 -5.01
CA LEU A 179 -0.88 -3.68 -3.76
C LEU A 179 0.30 -2.73 -4.00
N THR A 180 0.95 -2.78 -5.16
CA THR A 180 2.15 -1.98 -5.48
C THR A 180 1.88 -0.74 -6.32
N ALA A 181 0.69 -0.61 -6.92
CA ALA A 181 0.30 0.60 -7.63
C ALA A 181 0.39 1.83 -6.72
N ALA A 182 1.05 2.88 -7.20
CA ALA A 182 1.14 4.15 -6.50
C ALA A 182 -0.23 4.85 -6.46
N LYS A 183 -0.62 5.38 -5.30
CA LYS A 183 -1.87 6.17 -5.14
C LYS A 183 -1.72 7.61 -5.61
N HIS A 184 -0.52 8.14 -5.49
CA HIS A 184 -0.17 9.50 -5.85
C HIS A 184 0.87 9.45 -6.96
N GLU A 185 0.91 10.50 -7.76
CA GLU A 185 1.94 10.68 -8.77
C GLU A 185 3.33 10.61 -8.09
N LEU A 186 4.19 9.76 -8.63
CA LEU A 186 5.55 9.60 -8.14
C LEU A 186 6.43 10.67 -8.78
N ASP A 187 7.33 11.25 -8.00
CA ASP A 187 8.35 12.18 -8.49
C ASP A 187 9.50 11.39 -9.14
N ILE A 188 9.22 10.76 -10.29
CA ILE A 188 10.17 9.91 -11.00
C ILE A 188 11.30 10.79 -11.55
N LEU A 189 12.51 10.56 -11.04
CA LEU A 189 13.71 11.26 -11.45
C LEU A 189 14.52 10.37 -12.40
N ILE A 190 14.29 10.52 -13.70
CA ILE A 190 15.06 9.84 -14.74
C ILE A 190 16.45 10.47 -14.80
N PRO A 191 17.54 9.69 -14.83
CA PRO A 191 18.89 10.24 -14.97
C PRO A 191 19.08 10.93 -16.33
N ASP A 192 19.86 12.03 -16.35
CA ASP A 192 20.15 12.79 -17.57
C ASP A 192 20.86 11.93 -18.63
N GLU A 193 21.77 11.06 -18.20
CA GLU A 193 22.41 10.03 -19.03
C GLU A 193 22.09 8.64 -18.46
N PRO A 194 21.68 7.66 -19.29
CA PRO A 194 21.43 6.32 -18.82
C PRO A 194 22.69 5.68 -18.23
N PHE A 195 22.55 5.05 -17.08
CA PHE A 195 23.62 4.28 -16.45
C PHE A 195 23.99 3.06 -17.29
N GLU A 196 25.30 2.80 -17.40
CA GLU A 196 25.83 1.58 -18.01
C GLU A 196 26.04 0.47 -16.96
N LEU A 197 25.98 -0.80 -17.38
CA LEU A 197 26.17 -1.96 -16.47
C LEU A 197 27.51 -1.91 -15.72
N SER A 198 28.59 -1.55 -16.42
CA SER A 198 29.94 -1.46 -15.85
C SER A 198 30.05 -0.36 -14.80
N GLU A 199 29.32 0.74 -15.00
CA GLU A 199 29.24 1.86 -14.07
C GLU A 199 28.46 1.46 -12.81
N VAL A 200 27.28 0.87 -12.97
CA VAL A 200 26.43 0.46 -11.84
C VAL A 200 27.13 -0.54 -10.95
N SER A 201 27.84 -1.52 -11.51
CA SER A 201 28.63 -2.47 -10.72
C SER A 201 29.65 -1.76 -9.80
N ASN A 202 30.33 -0.72 -10.28
CA ASN A 202 31.25 0.07 -9.45
C ASN A 202 30.52 0.95 -8.43
N LEU A 203 29.38 1.54 -8.81
CA LEU A 203 28.57 2.39 -7.95
C LEU A 203 28.00 1.61 -6.76
N LEU A 204 27.50 0.39 -6.97
CA LEU A 204 26.97 -0.46 -5.89
C LEU A 204 28.01 -0.83 -4.84
N ASN A 205 29.31 -0.77 -5.18
CA ASN A 205 30.40 -1.00 -4.22
C ASN A 205 30.78 0.26 -3.41
N SER A 206 30.33 1.44 -3.80
CA SER A 206 30.82 2.72 -3.27
C SER A 206 29.72 3.68 -2.80
N HIS A 207 28.49 3.51 -3.27
CA HIS A 207 27.36 4.38 -2.99
C HIS A 207 26.18 3.57 -2.47
N ALA A 208 25.36 4.20 -1.62
CA ALA A 208 24.08 3.65 -1.28
C ALA A 208 23.12 3.83 -2.47
N ILE A 209 22.14 2.95 -2.58
CA ILE A 209 20.97 3.16 -3.45
C ILE A 209 19.73 3.34 -2.58
N LYS A 210 18.86 4.26 -2.98
CA LYS A 210 17.64 4.58 -2.27
C LYS A 210 16.44 4.46 -3.19
N ARG A 211 15.42 3.74 -2.71
CA ARG A 211 14.12 3.63 -3.37
C ARG A 211 13.40 4.97 -3.35
N LEU A 212 12.81 5.35 -4.48
CA LEU A 212 11.99 6.55 -4.61
C LEU A 212 10.88 6.60 -3.54
N GLY A 213 10.67 7.77 -2.94
CA GLY A 213 9.62 7.99 -1.95
C GLY A 213 8.24 7.68 -2.53
N GLY A 214 7.45 6.86 -1.84
CA GLY A 214 6.12 6.43 -2.30
C GLY A 214 6.14 5.25 -3.28
N LEU A 215 7.29 4.91 -3.88
CA LEU A 215 7.41 3.72 -4.72
C LEU A 215 7.27 2.45 -3.86
N ARG A 216 6.39 1.55 -4.30
CA ARG A 216 6.11 0.29 -3.61
C ARG A 216 6.72 -0.87 -4.40
N ALA A 217 7.45 -1.72 -3.69
CA ALA A 217 8.05 -2.93 -4.23
C ALA A 217 7.81 -4.08 -3.25
N PHE A 218 7.06 -5.10 -3.68
CA PHE A 218 6.65 -6.25 -2.86
C PHE A 218 6.90 -7.57 -3.58
N TYR A 219 6.97 -8.64 -2.82
CA TYR A 219 7.06 -10.00 -3.32
C TYR A 219 6.10 -10.92 -2.55
N PHE A 220 5.72 -12.04 -3.16
CA PHE A 220 5.04 -13.12 -2.45
C PHE A 220 6.07 -14.16 -1.99
N GLU A 221 5.85 -14.71 -0.80
CA GLU A 221 6.73 -15.72 -0.20
C GLU A 221 6.93 -16.94 -1.10
N ASP A 222 5.89 -17.34 -1.83
CA ASP A 222 5.91 -18.56 -2.64
C ASP A 222 6.41 -18.35 -4.08
N THR A 223 6.47 -17.11 -4.57
CA THR A 223 6.95 -16.80 -5.94
C THR A 223 8.30 -16.11 -5.99
N ILE A 224 8.81 -15.56 -4.88
CA ILE A 224 10.10 -14.85 -4.87
C ILE A 224 11.27 -15.73 -5.32
N GLU A 225 11.31 -16.99 -4.87
CA GLU A 225 12.33 -17.97 -5.28
C GLU A 225 12.16 -18.44 -6.74
N GLN A 226 11.02 -18.12 -7.37
CA GLN A 226 10.76 -18.39 -8.78
C GLN A 226 11.16 -17.21 -9.67
N GLY A 227 11.67 -16.11 -9.08
CA GLY A 227 12.11 -14.94 -9.83
C GLY A 227 11.00 -13.93 -10.11
N LEU A 228 10.03 -13.75 -9.19
CA LEU A 228 8.92 -12.81 -9.38
C LEU A 228 8.77 -11.84 -8.20
N CYS A 229 8.65 -10.55 -8.52
CA CYS A 229 8.22 -9.51 -7.59
C CYS A 229 7.32 -8.49 -8.32
N TYR A 230 6.81 -7.50 -7.60
CA TYR A 230 5.96 -6.46 -8.14
C TYR A 230 6.50 -5.09 -7.73
N ILE A 231 6.62 -4.19 -8.68
CA ILE A 231 7.11 -2.83 -8.47
C ILE A 231 6.17 -1.87 -9.20
N ASN A 232 5.63 -0.90 -8.46
CA ASN A 232 4.79 0.17 -9.01
C ASN A 232 3.62 -0.32 -9.89
N GLY A 233 2.93 -1.38 -9.46
CA GLY A 233 1.80 -1.94 -10.20
C GLY A 233 2.16 -2.87 -11.34
N SER A 234 3.45 -3.15 -11.56
CA SER A 234 3.94 -4.05 -12.61
C SER A 234 4.56 -5.31 -12.03
N GLU A 235 4.34 -6.43 -12.70
CA GLU A 235 5.03 -7.69 -12.40
C GLU A 235 6.42 -7.64 -13.03
N LEU A 236 7.44 -7.97 -12.23
CA LEU A 236 8.83 -8.01 -12.66
C LEU A 236 9.35 -9.43 -12.50
N ALA A 237 9.80 -10.00 -13.63
CA ALA A 237 10.52 -11.27 -13.66
C ALA A 237 12.03 -11.02 -13.59
N PHE A 238 12.74 -11.85 -12.82
CA PHE A 238 14.17 -11.76 -12.61
C PHE A 238 14.81 -13.14 -12.43
N SER A 239 16.15 -13.24 -12.49
CA SER A 239 16.86 -14.51 -12.29
C SER A 239 16.67 -15.03 -10.86
N ALA A 240 16.19 -16.25 -10.67
CA ALA A 240 15.99 -16.82 -9.32
C ALA A 240 17.27 -16.80 -8.44
N GLU A 241 18.46 -16.75 -9.04
CA GLU A 241 19.73 -16.66 -8.31
C GLU A 241 19.90 -15.36 -7.51
N ILE A 242 19.17 -14.29 -7.88
CA ILE A 242 19.22 -12.98 -7.21
C ILE A 242 18.03 -12.74 -6.27
N ALA A 243 17.25 -13.78 -5.94
CA ALA A 243 16.06 -13.65 -5.09
C ALA A 243 16.33 -12.93 -3.76
N ASN A 244 17.44 -13.24 -3.09
CA ASN A 244 17.81 -12.57 -1.84
C ASN A 244 18.22 -11.10 -2.05
N GLY A 245 18.84 -10.75 -3.18
CA GLY A 245 19.12 -9.36 -3.55
C GLY A 245 17.81 -8.59 -3.82
N VAL A 246 16.84 -9.21 -4.48
CA VAL A 246 15.52 -8.59 -4.72
C VAL A 246 14.73 -8.43 -3.44
N LYS A 247 14.81 -9.37 -2.49
CA LYS A 247 14.25 -9.20 -1.14
C LYS A 247 14.82 -7.95 -0.46
N LEU A 248 16.13 -7.73 -0.54
CA LEU A 248 16.76 -6.52 -0.01
C LEU A 248 16.21 -5.23 -0.64
N LEU A 249 16.02 -5.18 -1.97
CA LEU A 249 15.40 -4.04 -2.67
C LEU A 249 13.95 -3.78 -2.21
N CYS A 250 13.19 -4.84 -1.93
CA CYS A 250 11.81 -4.72 -1.46
C CYS A 250 11.74 -4.31 0.03
N ASP A 251 12.61 -4.88 0.85
CA ASP A 251 12.57 -4.78 2.31
C ASP A 251 13.25 -3.54 2.85
N LYS A 252 14.24 -2.96 2.16
CA LYS A 252 14.95 -1.74 2.61
C LYS A 252 14.69 -0.58 1.66
N VAL A 253 14.43 0.62 2.21
CA VAL A 253 14.34 1.85 1.39
C VAL A 253 15.73 2.33 0.98
N MET A 254 16.73 2.19 1.84
CA MET A 254 18.12 2.50 1.54
C MET A 254 18.96 1.25 1.72
N LEU A 255 19.77 0.93 0.71
CA LEU A 255 20.73 -0.16 0.72
C LEU A 255 22.13 0.44 0.69
N LEU A 256 22.92 0.14 1.73
CA LEU A 256 24.30 0.59 1.83
C LEU A 256 25.21 -0.35 1.01
N PRO A 257 26.44 0.08 0.64
CA PRO A 257 27.40 -0.79 -0.05
C PRO A 257 27.61 -2.15 0.64
N ASP A 258 27.63 -2.17 1.97
CA ASP A 258 27.78 -3.40 2.76
C ASP A 258 26.61 -4.38 2.57
N ASP A 259 25.39 -3.88 2.33
CA ASP A 259 24.22 -4.71 2.01
C ASP A 259 24.31 -5.32 0.60
N LEU A 260 25.12 -4.71 -0.27
CA LEU A 260 25.19 -5.00 -1.70
C LEU A 260 26.45 -5.79 -2.10
N ILE A 261 27.33 -6.10 -1.16
CA ILE A 261 28.65 -6.68 -1.43
C ILE A 261 28.59 -8.00 -2.22
N ASP A 262 27.61 -8.86 -1.92
CA ASP A 262 27.39 -10.14 -2.59
C ASP A 262 26.75 -9.98 -3.98
N TRP A 263 26.19 -8.81 -4.28
CA TRP A 263 25.35 -8.56 -5.44
C TRP A 263 25.99 -7.59 -6.46
N SER A 264 26.94 -6.76 -6.02
CA SER A 264 27.57 -5.71 -6.85
C SER A 264 28.32 -6.24 -8.07
N HIS A 265 28.72 -7.51 -8.07
CA HIS A 265 29.38 -8.20 -9.18
C HIS A 265 28.50 -9.28 -9.84
N ASN A 266 27.28 -9.51 -9.33
CA ASN A 266 26.36 -10.45 -9.92
C ASN A 266 25.71 -9.81 -11.16
N ALA A 267 25.96 -10.40 -12.34
CA ALA A 267 25.53 -9.83 -13.61
C ALA A 267 24.01 -9.59 -13.68
N ALA A 268 23.19 -10.52 -13.21
CA ALA A 268 21.74 -10.39 -13.23
C ALA A 268 21.24 -9.31 -12.26
N PHE A 269 21.87 -9.17 -11.09
CA PHE A 269 21.51 -8.13 -10.14
C PHE A 269 21.92 -6.74 -10.62
N VAL A 270 23.11 -6.62 -11.21
CA VAL A 270 23.58 -5.38 -11.82
C VAL A 270 22.66 -4.97 -12.96
N GLU A 271 22.30 -5.89 -13.86
CA GLU A 271 21.35 -5.64 -14.95
C GLU A 271 20.00 -5.12 -14.43
N LEU A 272 19.41 -5.81 -13.45
CA LEU A 272 18.17 -5.38 -12.84
C LEU A 272 18.30 -3.98 -12.19
N THR A 273 19.37 -3.74 -11.43
CA THR A 273 19.55 -2.48 -10.72
C THR A 273 19.80 -1.32 -11.69
N THR A 274 20.53 -1.55 -12.78
CA THR A 274 20.71 -0.58 -13.86
C THR A 274 19.37 -0.18 -14.47
N GLU A 275 18.49 -1.14 -14.75
CA GLU A 275 17.15 -0.87 -15.27
C GLU A 275 16.32 -0.03 -14.27
N LEU A 276 16.33 -0.40 -12.99
CA LEU A 276 15.59 0.32 -11.94
C LEU A 276 16.12 1.75 -11.71
N LEU A 277 17.43 1.97 -11.82
CA LEU A 277 18.04 3.31 -11.77
C LEU A 277 17.63 4.15 -12.99
N ASN A 278 17.66 3.56 -14.18
CA ASN A 278 17.29 4.24 -15.43
C ASN A 278 15.79 4.55 -15.52
N GLN A 279 14.94 3.75 -14.86
CA GLN A 279 13.51 4.06 -14.68
C GLN A 279 13.25 5.15 -13.64
N GLY A 280 14.27 5.61 -12.88
CA GLY A 280 14.12 6.59 -11.80
C GLY A 280 13.41 6.03 -10.56
N TYR A 281 13.31 4.70 -10.43
CA TYR A 281 12.68 4.04 -9.29
C TYR A 281 13.64 3.93 -8.09
N TRP A 282 14.93 3.82 -8.37
CA TRP A 282 16.00 3.96 -7.39
C TRP A 282 16.94 5.08 -7.82
N TYR A 283 17.66 5.64 -6.85
CA TYR A 283 18.67 6.67 -7.10
C TYR A 283 19.88 6.46 -6.19
N LEU A 284 21.03 7.00 -6.62
CA LEU A 284 22.25 7.01 -5.81
C LEU A 284 22.07 7.97 -4.63
N ALA A 285 22.46 7.51 -3.44
CA ALA A 285 22.47 8.29 -2.23
C ALA A 285 23.87 8.28 -1.60
N GLU A 286 24.25 9.39 -0.97
CA GLU A 286 25.42 9.42 -0.11
C GLU A 286 25.13 8.58 1.14
N ALA A 287 26.11 7.79 1.58
CA ALA A 287 26.05 7.14 2.88
C ALA A 287 26.28 8.22 3.95
N GLU A 288 25.21 8.67 4.61
CA GLU A 288 25.32 9.55 5.80
C GLU A 288 25.98 8.84 6.98
#